data_AF-Q4N9A6-F1
#
_entry.id   AF-Q4N9A6-F1
#
_cell.length_a   1.000
_cell.length_b   1.000
_cell.length_c   1.000
_cell.angle_alpha   90.00
_cell.angle_beta   90.00
_cell.angle_gamma   90.00
#
_symmetry.space_group_name_H-M   'P 1'
#
loop_
_entity.id
_entity.type
_entity.pdbx_description
1 polymer ?
#
loop_
_entity_poly.entity_id
_entity_poly.type
_entity_poly.pdbx_seq_one_letter_code
_entity_poly.pdbx_strand_id
1 'polypeptide(L)'
;MGNEPEVNSDDELLSLLHVSGGKFSKHFTLDSGTLLNEYTKYGIFKDEKPSDSQGEFNSSSLYFDFINTLKNLSDAHTSHEYVRYLFVKDKQQSSNNINFSRSEFFDDTIKHYEVLVHIKPYNMIEKCTLREIEGVPGVTDPDNLTVKTVNSMLVHADIVDVIPSLGFKLSKKQNVSSEVFHINYGSNNYVQISVMRHMEDKEDLFPSTFLVEIKCFGNLELEFYKNRINTTSKLLYKFVKF
;
A
#
# COMPACT_ATOMS: atom_id res chain seq x y z
N MET A 1 -0.70 -49.90 -10.51
CA MET A 1 -1.52 -48.72 -10.15
C MET A 1 -0.58 -47.54 -10.16
N GLY A 2 -0.66 -46.72 -11.22
CA GLY A 2 0.20 -45.56 -11.39
C GLY A 2 -0.33 -44.40 -10.56
N ASN A 3 0.54 -43.75 -9.81
CA ASN A 3 0.22 -42.49 -9.14
C ASN A 3 0.15 -41.40 -10.22
N GLU A 4 -1.01 -40.77 -10.37
CA GLU A 4 -1.11 -39.49 -11.03
C GLU A 4 -0.39 -38.44 -10.17
N PRO A 5 0.43 -37.55 -10.76
CA PRO A 5 1.01 -36.45 -10.01
C PRO A 5 -0.09 -35.41 -9.71
N GLU A 6 -0.23 -35.03 -8.44
CA GLU A 6 -1.01 -33.85 -8.05
C GLU A 6 -0.37 -32.62 -8.70
N VAL A 7 -1.06 -32.05 -9.68
CA VAL A 7 -0.68 -30.80 -10.32
C VAL A 7 -0.95 -29.68 -9.32
N ASN A 8 0.12 -29.11 -8.76
CA ASN A 8 0.07 -27.94 -7.89
C ASN A 8 -0.23 -26.71 -8.76
N SER A 9 -1.19 -25.86 -8.38
CA SER A 9 -1.57 -24.65 -9.12
C SER A 9 -0.39 -23.67 -9.30
N ASP A 10 0.66 -23.81 -8.50
CA ASP A 10 1.91 -23.07 -8.61
C ASP A 10 2.75 -23.51 -9.82
N ASP A 11 2.70 -24.78 -10.21
CA ASP A 11 3.42 -25.29 -11.39
C ASP A 11 2.75 -24.80 -12.69
N GLU A 12 1.43 -24.61 -12.70
CA GLU A 12 0.72 -23.99 -13.84
C GLU A 12 1.02 -22.49 -13.95
N LEU A 13 1.08 -21.74 -12.84
CA LEU A 13 1.36 -20.30 -12.86
C LEU A 13 2.84 -20.00 -13.18
N LEU A 14 3.77 -20.79 -12.64
CA LEU A 14 5.20 -20.67 -12.96
C LEU A 14 5.52 -21.18 -14.37
N SER A 15 4.84 -22.23 -14.85
CA SER A 15 5.00 -22.68 -16.24
C SER A 15 4.42 -21.70 -17.25
N LEU A 16 3.31 -21.00 -16.94
CA LEU A 16 2.80 -19.91 -17.78
C LEU A 16 3.78 -18.72 -17.86
N LEU A 17 4.52 -18.44 -16.79
CA LEU A 17 5.57 -17.42 -16.77
C LEU A 17 6.84 -17.84 -17.54
N HIS A 18 7.18 -19.13 -17.54
CA HIS A 18 8.37 -19.65 -18.23
C HIS A 18 8.14 -19.99 -19.72
N VAL A 19 6.96 -20.46 -20.10
CA VAL A 19 6.61 -20.80 -21.50
C VAL A 19 6.41 -19.54 -22.36
N SER A 20 6.13 -18.40 -21.73
CA SER A 20 5.99 -17.09 -22.38
C SER A 20 7.32 -16.38 -22.67
N GLY A 21 8.43 -17.13 -22.78
CA GLY A 21 9.77 -16.65 -23.15
C GLY A 21 9.91 -16.05 -24.57
N GLY A 22 8.83 -15.50 -25.12
CA GLY A 22 8.82 -14.71 -26.33
C GLY A 22 8.79 -13.21 -26.02
N LYS A 23 9.96 -12.59 -25.82
CA LYS A 23 10.17 -11.13 -25.92
C LYS A 23 9.11 -10.22 -25.24
N PHE A 24 8.68 -10.53 -24.02
CA PHE A 24 7.89 -9.60 -23.22
C PHE A 24 8.80 -8.68 -22.38
N SER A 25 8.79 -7.40 -22.76
CA SER A 25 9.17 -6.20 -22.01
C SER A 25 9.89 -6.40 -20.67
N LYS A 26 11.18 -6.05 -20.65
CA LYS A 26 12.05 -5.91 -19.47
C LYS A 26 11.63 -4.78 -18.49
N HIS A 27 10.37 -4.35 -18.47
CA HIS A 27 9.96 -3.13 -17.75
C HIS A 27 9.05 -3.30 -16.54
N PHE A 28 8.66 -4.52 -16.16
CA PHE A 28 7.90 -4.73 -14.92
C PHE A 28 8.34 -6.01 -14.20
N THR A 29 9.65 -6.12 -13.93
CA THR A 29 10.10 -6.74 -12.68
C THR A 29 10.19 -5.63 -11.65
N LEU A 30 9.39 -5.69 -10.58
CA LEU A 30 9.53 -4.81 -9.44
C LEU A 30 10.79 -5.24 -8.68
N ASP A 31 11.96 -4.96 -9.25
CA ASP A 31 13.24 -5.27 -8.64
C ASP A 31 13.32 -4.46 -7.33
N SER A 32 13.55 -5.17 -6.23
CA SER A 32 13.79 -4.59 -4.91
C SER A 32 14.85 -3.48 -5.01
N GLY A 33 14.53 -2.27 -4.56
CA GLY A 33 15.47 -1.13 -4.60
C GLY A 33 15.24 -0.10 -5.72
N THR A 34 14.18 -0.23 -6.51
CA THR A 34 13.87 0.77 -7.56
C THR A 34 13.10 1.96 -6.97
N LEU A 35 13.61 3.19 -7.17
CA LEU A 35 12.90 4.42 -6.83
C LEU A 35 11.64 4.55 -7.70
N LEU A 36 10.48 4.71 -7.07
CA LEU A 36 9.19 4.78 -7.75
C LEU A 36 8.35 5.95 -7.21
N ASN A 37 7.79 6.76 -8.10
CA ASN A 37 6.81 7.75 -7.68
C ASN A 37 5.44 7.10 -7.49
N GLU A 38 4.85 7.37 -6.34
CA GLU A 38 3.48 7.02 -5.99
C GLU A 38 2.60 8.26 -6.01
N TYR A 39 1.50 8.17 -6.75
CA TYR A 39 0.48 9.21 -6.84
C TYR A 39 -0.75 8.68 -6.15
N THR A 40 -1.20 9.37 -5.11
CA THR A 40 -2.24 8.85 -4.22
C THR A 40 -3.33 9.88 -3.98
N LYS A 41 -4.59 9.45 -4.05
CA LYS A 41 -5.74 10.23 -3.62
C LYS A 41 -6.54 9.44 -2.61
N TYR A 42 -6.88 10.09 -1.51
CA TYR A 42 -7.64 9.49 -0.43
C TYR A 42 -9.08 9.95 -0.48
N GLY A 43 -9.99 9.06 -0.10
CA GLY A 43 -11.38 9.37 0.11
C GLY A 43 -11.96 8.54 1.24
N ILE A 44 -13.14 8.93 1.68
CA ILE A 44 -13.85 8.26 2.76
C ILE A 44 -15.11 7.62 2.20
N PHE A 45 -15.21 6.30 2.35
CA PHE A 45 -16.48 5.61 2.25
C PHE A 45 -17.11 5.57 3.63
N LYS A 46 -18.37 5.99 3.73
CA LYS A 46 -19.13 5.96 4.97
C LYS A 46 -20.51 5.39 4.67
N ASP A 47 -20.93 4.41 5.47
CA ASP A 47 -22.34 4.02 5.47
C ASP A 47 -23.04 4.68 6.66
N GLU A 48 -24.02 5.52 6.37
CA GLU A 48 -24.73 6.30 7.38
C GLU A 48 -25.82 5.51 8.11
N LYS A 49 -25.96 4.20 7.87
CA LYS A 49 -26.88 3.32 8.63
C LYS A 49 -26.17 2.48 9.69
N PRO A 50 -26.02 2.97 10.93
CA PRO A 50 -25.97 2.13 12.11
C PRO A 50 -27.25 2.38 12.92
N SER A 51 -28.34 1.67 12.61
CA SER A 51 -29.54 1.73 13.45
C SER A 51 -30.14 0.34 13.57
N ASP A 52 -29.99 -0.20 14.78
CA ASP A 52 -30.79 -1.26 15.40
C ASP A 52 -30.50 -2.72 15.06
N SER A 53 -29.26 -3.08 14.73
CA SER A 53 -28.87 -4.49 14.84
C SER A 53 -27.39 -4.65 15.14
N GLN A 54 -27.07 -5.70 15.88
CA GLN A 54 -25.74 -6.33 15.98
C GLN A 54 -25.30 -6.91 14.61
N GLY A 55 -25.46 -6.15 13.54
CA GLY A 55 -25.11 -6.51 12.17
C GLY A 55 -23.73 -5.97 11.82
N GLU A 56 -22.87 -6.83 11.28
CA GLU A 56 -21.54 -6.46 10.82
C GLU A 56 -21.63 -5.36 9.76
N PHE A 57 -20.89 -4.26 9.93
CA PHE A 57 -20.85 -3.12 8.99
C PHE A 57 -20.57 -3.53 7.52
N ASN A 58 -20.01 -4.72 7.30
CA ASN A 58 -19.78 -5.34 6.00
C ASN A 58 -21.05 -5.85 5.29
N SER A 59 -22.23 -5.75 5.89
CA SER A 59 -23.45 -6.35 5.36
C SER A 59 -24.44 -5.36 4.76
N SER A 60 -24.07 -4.10 4.58
CA SER A 60 -24.98 -3.10 4.00
C SER A 60 -25.07 -3.22 2.48
N SER A 61 -26.24 -2.88 1.92
CA SER A 61 -26.43 -2.90 0.46
C SER A 61 -25.49 -1.92 -0.25
N LEU A 62 -25.23 -0.75 0.34
CA LEU A 62 -24.34 0.25 -0.23
C LEU A 62 -22.88 -0.25 -0.26
N TYR A 63 -22.43 -0.93 0.79
CA TYR A 63 -21.11 -1.56 0.83
C TYR A 63 -21.02 -2.69 -0.20
N PHE A 64 -22.03 -3.55 -0.29
CA PHE A 64 -22.05 -4.60 -1.31
C PHE A 64 -22.01 -4.04 -2.73
N ASP A 65 -22.79 -3.00 -3.04
CA ASP A 65 -22.78 -2.35 -4.35
C ASP A 65 -21.41 -1.73 -4.65
N PHE A 66 -20.78 -1.10 -3.65
CA PHE A 66 -19.45 -0.52 -3.77
C PHE A 66 -18.38 -1.59 -4.06
N ILE A 67 -18.32 -2.65 -3.24
CA ILE A 67 -17.34 -3.74 -3.42
C ILE A 67 -17.58 -4.50 -4.73
N ASN A 68 -18.83 -4.77 -5.11
CA ASN A 68 -19.13 -5.42 -6.38
C ASN A 68 -18.74 -4.55 -7.58
N THR A 69 -18.94 -3.23 -7.48
CA THR A 69 -18.46 -2.29 -8.50
C THR A 69 -16.94 -2.39 -8.65
N LEU A 70 -16.18 -2.40 -7.54
CA LEU A 70 -14.73 -2.54 -7.58
C LEU A 70 -14.29 -3.89 -8.17
N LYS A 71 -14.91 -5.00 -7.75
CA LYS A 71 -14.62 -6.34 -8.29
C LYS A 71 -14.84 -6.42 -9.80
N ASN A 72 -15.92 -5.81 -10.30
CA ASN A 72 -16.22 -5.80 -11.74
C ASN A 72 -15.26 -4.92 -12.55
N LEU A 73 -14.64 -3.92 -11.92
CA LEU A 73 -13.65 -3.05 -12.56
C LEU A 73 -12.23 -3.61 -12.49
N SER A 74 -11.97 -4.55 -11.57
CA SER A 74 -10.63 -5.07 -11.28
C SER A 74 -10.32 -6.36 -12.04
N ASP A 75 -9.06 -6.49 -12.49
CA ASP A 75 -8.53 -7.74 -13.04
C ASP A 75 -8.20 -8.73 -11.92
N ALA A 76 -7.79 -8.22 -10.76
CA ALA A 76 -7.43 -9.01 -9.59
C ALA A 76 -7.84 -8.32 -8.30
N HIS A 77 -8.08 -9.13 -7.27
CA HIS A 77 -8.47 -8.70 -5.94
C HIS A 77 -7.66 -9.47 -4.90
N THR A 78 -7.04 -8.75 -3.96
CA THR A 78 -6.21 -9.31 -2.89
C THR A 78 -6.62 -8.75 -1.53
N SER A 79 -6.39 -9.52 -0.47
CA SER A 79 -6.63 -9.08 0.91
C SER A 79 -5.30 -9.05 1.66
N HIS A 80 -5.05 -7.94 2.37
CA HIS A 80 -3.83 -7.73 3.13
C HIS A 80 -4.17 -7.33 4.57
N GLU A 81 -3.43 -7.91 5.52
CA GLU A 81 -3.42 -7.48 6.91
C GLU A 81 -1.98 -7.23 7.32
N TYR A 82 -1.72 -6.08 7.97
CA TYR A 82 -0.38 -5.73 8.40
C TYR A 82 -0.39 -4.77 9.58
N VAL A 83 0.70 -4.79 10.35
CA VAL A 83 1.01 -3.73 11.33
C VAL A 83 1.89 -2.70 10.63
N ARG A 84 1.39 -1.46 10.54
CA ARG A 84 2.11 -0.33 9.98
C ARG A 84 2.84 0.42 11.10
N TYR A 85 4.17 0.50 10.98
CA TYR A 85 5.02 1.35 11.80
C TYR A 85 5.49 2.54 10.97
N LEU A 86 5.26 3.76 11.46
CA LEU A 86 5.76 4.99 10.85
C LEU A 86 6.87 5.57 11.72
N PHE A 87 8.07 5.67 11.16
CA PHE A 87 9.24 6.24 11.81
C PHE A 87 9.63 7.57 11.17
N VAL A 88 9.92 8.57 12.01
CA VAL A 88 10.34 9.90 11.57
C VAL A 88 11.69 10.26 12.22
N LYS A 89 12.51 11.06 11.54
CA LYS A 89 13.82 11.48 12.05
C LYS A 89 13.69 12.17 13.41
N ASP A 90 14.43 11.72 14.41
CA ASP A 90 14.40 12.33 15.73
C ASP A 90 15.37 13.52 15.80
N LYS A 91 14.81 14.73 15.69
CA LYS A 91 15.58 15.99 15.72
C LYS A 91 16.34 16.24 17.02
N GLN A 92 16.01 15.52 18.10
CA GLN A 92 16.68 15.65 19.41
C GLN A 92 17.92 14.74 19.53
N GLN A 93 17.92 13.55 18.90
CA GLN A 93 19.07 12.65 18.91
C GLN A 93 20.15 13.01 17.88
N SER A 94 19.82 13.79 16.85
CA SER A 94 20.79 14.22 15.82
C SER A 94 21.95 15.05 16.36
N SER A 95 21.86 15.61 17.58
CA SER A 95 22.97 16.33 18.22
C SER A 95 23.92 15.43 19.02
N ASN A 96 23.53 14.19 19.34
CA ASN A 96 24.24 13.32 20.28
C ASN A 96 24.84 12.05 19.64
N ASN A 97 24.70 11.87 18.33
CA ASN A 97 25.28 10.70 17.66
C ASN A 97 26.81 10.85 17.56
N ILE A 98 27.47 10.01 18.35
CA ILE A 98 28.92 9.86 18.46
C ILE A 98 29.50 9.55 17.08
N ASN A 99 30.49 10.38 16.70
CA ASN A 99 31.34 10.28 15.54
C ASN A 99 31.76 8.83 15.19
N PHE A 100 31.16 8.29 14.14
CA PHE A 100 31.83 7.35 13.24
C PHE A 100 31.62 7.85 11.80
N SER A 101 32.42 8.84 11.41
CA SER A 101 32.84 9.09 10.02
C SER A 101 31.75 9.00 8.92
N ARG A 102 30.55 9.55 9.15
CA ARG A 102 29.50 9.65 8.12
C ARG A 102 29.15 11.10 7.85
N SER A 103 30.04 11.70 7.06
CA SER A 103 29.83 12.76 6.07
C SER A 103 28.61 13.66 6.23
N GLU A 104 28.93 14.93 6.41
CA GLU A 104 28.19 16.18 6.22
C GLU A 104 27.59 16.33 4.78
N PHE A 105 27.26 15.23 4.11
CA PHE A 105 26.81 15.14 2.71
C PHE A 105 25.49 14.38 2.52
N PHE A 106 24.82 13.93 3.59
CA PHE A 106 23.45 13.44 3.43
C PHE A 106 22.51 14.64 3.35
N ASP A 107 22.26 15.02 2.10
CA ASP A 107 21.24 15.94 1.64
C ASP A 107 20.00 15.88 2.54
N ASP A 108 19.59 17.04 3.05
CA ASP A 108 18.60 17.26 4.11
C ASP A 108 17.15 16.95 3.67
N THR A 109 17.01 16.04 2.71
CA THR A 109 15.76 15.42 2.33
C THR A 109 15.16 14.78 3.58
N ILE A 110 14.01 15.31 4.02
CA ILE A 110 13.26 14.77 5.14
C ILE A 110 12.81 13.38 4.73
N LYS A 111 13.53 12.36 5.16
CA LYS A 111 13.18 10.96 4.94
C LYS A 111 12.38 10.45 6.12
N HIS A 112 11.39 9.62 5.83
CA HIS A 112 10.69 8.82 6.83
C HIS A 112 10.58 7.38 6.37
N TYR A 113 10.46 6.47 7.32
CA TYR A 113 10.34 5.04 7.05
C TYR A 113 8.95 4.55 7.42
N GLU A 114 8.35 3.78 6.52
CA GLU A 114 7.20 2.93 6.83
C GLU A 114 7.65 1.48 6.83
N VAL A 115 7.32 0.73 7.89
CA VAL A 115 7.50 -0.72 7.93
C VAL A 115 6.13 -1.36 7.99
N LEU A 116 5.82 -2.19 7.00
CA LEU A 116 4.59 -2.97 6.93
C LEU A 116 4.92 -4.41 7.30
N VAL A 117 4.61 -4.80 8.54
CA VAL A 117 4.79 -6.18 9.01
C VAL A 117 3.53 -6.97 8.66
N HIS A 118 3.63 -7.86 7.67
CA HIS A 118 2.48 -8.58 7.12
C HIS A 118 2.02 -9.71 8.05
N ILE A 119 0.71 -9.83 8.20
CA ILE A 119 0.02 -10.86 8.98
C ILE A 119 -0.64 -11.85 7.99
N LYS A 120 -0.92 -13.08 8.45
CA LYS A 120 -1.76 -14.03 7.69
C LYS A 120 -3.06 -13.34 7.22
N PRO A 121 -3.57 -13.64 6.00
CA PRO A 121 -3.25 -14.79 5.16
C PRO A 121 -2.18 -14.53 4.08
N TYR A 122 -1.48 -13.40 4.11
CA TYR A 122 -0.60 -13.04 3.00
C TYR A 122 0.64 -13.95 2.91
N ASN A 123 1.05 -14.37 1.71
CA ASN A 123 2.18 -15.30 1.44
C ASN A 123 3.56 -14.76 1.86
N MET A 124 3.60 -13.59 2.50
CA MET A 124 4.78 -12.94 3.06
C MET A 124 4.80 -12.96 4.60
N ILE A 125 4.17 -13.97 5.22
CA ILE A 125 4.24 -14.21 6.67
C ILE A 125 5.70 -14.09 7.14
N GLU A 126 5.93 -13.34 8.22
CA GLU A 126 7.27 -13.01 8.79
C GLU A 126 8.17 -12.09 7.96
N LYS A 127 7.78 -11.73 6.74
CA LYS A 127 8.45 -10.68 5.97
C LYS A 127 7.77 -9.34 6.23
N CYS A 128 8.56 -8.28 6.14
CA CYS A 128 8.04 -6.92 6.17
C CYS A 128 8.48 -6.15 4.92
N THR A 129 7.62 -5.22 4.51
CA THR A 129 7.98 -4.26 3.47
C THR A 129 8.52 -3.01 4.16
N LEU A 130 9.81 -2.76 3.99
CA LEU A 130 10.42 -1.49 4.37
C LEU A 130 10.28 -0.51 3.21
N ARG A 131 9.75 0.67 3.50
CA ARG A 131 9.56 1.76 2.56
C ARG A 131 10.31 2.98 3.06
N GLU A 132 11.31 3.41 2.29
CA GLU A 132 11.94 4.71 2.46
C GLU A 132 11.18 5.72 1.61
N ILE A 133 10.69 6.78 2.24
CA ILE A 133 9.85 7.79 1.59
C ILE A 133 10.52 9.15 1.70
N GLU A 134 10.70 9.81 0.56
CA GLU A 134 11.18 11.18 0.51
C GLU A 134 10.06 12.17 0.80
N GLY A 135 10.34 13.17 1.63
CA GLY A 135 9.44 14.25 1.98
C GLY A 135 8.77 14.11 3.35
N VAL A 136 8.03 15.15 3.73
CA VAL A 136 7.29 15.19 5.00
C VAL A 136 6.03 14.30 4.87
N PRO A 137 5.73 13.44 5.86
CA PRO A 137 4.50 12.65 5.85
C PRO A 137 3.26 13.53 5.74
N GLY A 138 2.36 13.22 4.81
CA GLY A 138 1.03 13.84 4.71
C GLY A 138 0.98 15.19 3.99
N VAL A 139 2.02 15.55 3.22
CA VAL A 139 1.94 16.70 2.31
C VAL A 139 1.08 16.34 1.10
N THR A 140 0.07 17.16 0.84
CA THR A 140 -0.85 17.00 -0.28
C THR A 140 -0.82 18.25 -1.15
N ASP A 141 -0.77 18.07 -2.47
CA ASP A 141 -0.93 19.13 -3.47
C ASP A 141 -2.34 19.76 -3.35
N PRO A 142 -2.56 21.06 -3.62
CA PRO A 142 -3.88 21.70 -3.71
C PRO A 142 -5.01 20.90 -4.37
N ASP A 143 -4.72 19.97 -5.29
CA ASP A 143 -5.71 19.10 -5.93
C ASP A 143 -6.10 17.84 -5.13
N ASN A 144 -5.75 17.79 -3.84
CA ASN A 144 -5.88 16.62 -2.96
C ASN A 144 -5.13 15.38 -3.50
N LEU A 145 -4.00 15.61 -4.19
CA LEU A 145 -3.11 14.57 -4.69
C LEU A 145 -1.84 14.54 -3.85
N THR A 146 -1.52 13.37 -3.28
CA THR A 146 -0.27 13.14 -2.59
C THR A 146 0.72 12.47 -3.54
N VAL A 147 1.87 13.10 -3.76
CA VAL A 147 2.98 12.52 -4.55
C VAL A 147 4.13 12.19 -3.63
N LYS A 148 4.63 10.96 -3.71
CA LYS A 148 5.75 10.48 -2.89
C LYS A 148 6.75 9.72 -3.75
N THR A 149 8.03 9.99 -3.54
CA THR A 149 9.10 9.13 -4.04
C THR A 149 9.35 8.03 -3.01
N VAL A 150 9.18 6.77 -3.42
CA VAL A 150 9.26 5.62 -2.52
C VAL A 150 10.29 4.63 -3.04
N ASN A 151 11.18 4.19 -2.15
CA ASN A 151 12.03 3.03 -2.36
C ASN A 151 11.54 1.90 -1.43
N SER A 152 11.15 0.77 -2.00
CA SER A 152 10.58 -0.36 -1.26
C SER A 152 11.44 -1.60 -1.37
N MET A 153 11.58 -2.33 -0.25
CA MET A 153 12.30 -3.60 -0.19
C MET A 153 11.65 -4.56 0.80
N LEU A 154 11.85 -5.86 0.56
CA LEU A 154 11.46 -6.91 1.51
C LEU A 154 12.61 -7.15 2.49
N VAL A 155 12.32 -7.05 3.79
CA VAL A 155 13.29 -7.28 4.86
C VAL A 155 12.66 -8.08 6.00
N HIS A 156 13.50 -8.54 6.93
CA HIS A 156 13.05 -9.24 8.13
C HIS A 156 12.37 -8.27 9.13
N ALA A 157 11.39 -8.76 9.89
CA ALA A 157 10.59 -7.94 10.81
C ALA A 157 11.42 -7.23 11.90
N ASP A 158 12.58 -7.77 12.28
CA ASP A 158 13.50 -7.18 13.27
C ASP A 158 14.01 -5.78 12.88
N ILE A 159 13.81 -5.36 11.62
CA ILE A 159 14.13 -3.99 11.19
C ILE A 159 13.42 -2.93 12.05
N VAL A 160 12.26 -3.27 12.62
CA VAL A 160 11.50 -2.40 13.54
C VAL A 160 12.34 -1.99 14.76
N ASP A 161 13.20 -2.88 15.25
CA ASP A 161 14.06 -2.64 16.41
C ASP A 161 15.36 -1.92 16.03
N VAL A 162 15.79 -2.05 14.76
CA VAL A 162 17.01 -1.43 14.24
C VAL A 162 16.80 0.05 13.90
N ILE A 163 15.67 0.43 13.30
CA ILE A 163 15.40 1.80 12.84
C ILE A 163 15.59 2.86 13.95
N PRO A 164 15.15 2.64 15.21
CA PRO A 164 15.42 3.57 16.30
C PRO A 164 16.89 3.89 16.53
N SER A 165 17.75 2.88 16.38
CA SER A 165 19.21 3.03 16.54
C SER A 165 19.85 3.87 15.43
N LEU A 166 19.12 4.12 14.33
CA LEU A 166 19.54 5.00 13.23
C LEU A 166 19.12 6.48 13.47
N GLY A 167 18.61 6.82 14.66
CA GLY A 167 18.18 8.18 15.00
C GLY A 167 16.78 8.53 14.49
N PHE A 168 15.93 7.52 14.28
CA PHE A 168 14.52 7.70 13.98
C PHE A 168 13.69 7.36 15.23
N LYS A 169 12.51 7.96 15.36
CA LYS A 169 11.56 7.60 16.41
C LYS A 169 10.26 7.11 15.83
N LEU A 170 9.64 6.17 16.54
CA LEU A 170 8.30 5.71 16.21
C LEU A 170 7.32 6.89 16.40
N SER A 171 6.61 7.22 15.33
CA SER A 171 5.59 8.27 15.31
C SER A 171 4.18 7.69 15.42
N LYS A 172 3.91 6.59 14.70
CA LYS A 172 2.62 5.89 14.73
C LYS A 172 2.81 4.39 14.58
N LYS A 173 1.94 3.62 15.24
CA LYS A 173 1.77 2.17 15.06
C LYS A 173 0.28 1.90 14.89
N GLN A 174 -0.12 1.22 13.81
CA GLN A 174 -1.52 0.97 13.51
C GLN A 174 -1.68 -0.42 12.87
N ASN A 175 -2.72 -1.14 13.25
CA ASN A 175 -3.10 -2.35 12.54
C ASN A 175 -3.98 -1.96 11.36
N VAL A 176 -3.72 -2.52 10.18
CA VAL A 176 -4.45 -2.22 8.96
C VAL A 176 -4.94 -3.52 8.34
N SER A 177 -6.22 -3.56 8.01
CA SER A 177 -6.81 -4.59 7.15
C SER A 177 -7.30 -3.90 5.88
N SER A 178 -6.97 -4.47 4.72
CA SER A 178 -7.27 -3.85 3.43
C SER A 178 -7.66 -4.85 2.37
N GLU A 179 -8.71 -4.54 1.63
CA GLU A 179 -9.02 -5.15 0.34
C GLU A 179 -8.41 -4.30 -0.77
N VAL A 180 -7.64 -4.91 -1.66
CA VAL A 180 -6.91 -4.24 -2.73
C VAL A 180 -7.37 -4.75 -4.08
N PHE A 181 -7.82 -3.82 -4.91
CA PHE A 181 -8.34 -4.05 -6.25
C PHE A 181 -7.33 -3.52 -7.27
N HIS A 182 -6.96 -4.38 -8.21
CA HIS A 182 -5.96 -4.10 -9.23
C HIS A 182 -6.65 -3.92 -10.59
N ILE A 183 -6.53 -2.74 -11.20
CA ILE A 183 -7.15 -2.40 -12.49
C ILE A 183 -6.05 -2.17 -13.53
N ASN A 184 -6.14 -2.83 -14.68
CA ASN A 184 -5.12 -2.92 -15.72
C ASN A 184 -3.76 -3.40 -15.19
N TYR A 185 -3.76 -4.45 -14.37
CA TYR A 185 -2.53 -5.00 -13.76
C TYR A 185 -1.51 -5.42 -14.83
N GLY A 186 -0.22 -5.09 -14.60
CA GLY A 186 0.85 -5.36 -15.57
C GLY A 186 0.94 -4.38 -16.75
N SER A 187 0.15 -3.31 -16.77
CA SER A 187 0.19 -2.26 -17.80
C SER A 187 0.68 -0.91 -17.25
N ASN A 188 1.09 0.00 -18.15
CA ASN A 188 1.41 1.38 -17.80
C ASN A 188 0.19 2.20 -17.30
N ASN A 189 -1.02 1.63 -17.41
CA ASN A 189 -2.28 2.21 -16.96
C ASN A 189 -2.77 1.61 -15.63
N TYR A 190 -1.89 0.90 -14.94
CA TYR A 190 -2.20 0.22 -13.68
C TYR A 190 -2.68 1.21 -12.60
N VAL A 191 -3.82 0.89 -12.00
CA VAL A 191 -4.37 1.60 -10.84
C VAL A 191 -4.65 0.60 -9.74
N GLN A 192 -4.23 0.94 -8.53
CA GLN A 192 -4.56 0.21 -7.32
C GLN A 192 -5.62 0.98 -6.54
N ILE A 193 -6.66 0.28 -6.09
CA ILE A 193 -7.67 0.85 -5.19
C ILE A 193 -7.66 0.01 -3.92
N SER A 194 -7.31 0.64 -2.79
CA SER A 194 -7.28 -0.02 -1.48
C SER A 194 -8.44 0.48 -0.64
N VAL A 195 -9.25 -0.43 -0.08
CA VAL A 195 -10.31 -0.15 0.89
C VAL A 195 -9.83 -0.64 2.25
N MET A 196 -9.59 0.28 3.19
CA MET A 196 -8.81 0.03 4.40
C MET A 196 -9.60 0.31 5.68
N ARG A 197 -9.39 -0.56 6.67
CA ARG A 197 -9.72 -0.36 8.09
C ARG A 197 -8.47 -0.14 8.89
N HIS A 198 -8.54 0.80 9.83
CA HIS A 198 -7.48 1.04 10.80
C HIS A 198 -7.98 0.60 12.17
N MET A 199 -7.19 -0.21 12.85
CA MET A 199 -7.51 -0.75 14.16
C MET A 199 -6.40 -0.41 15.17
N GLU A 200 -6.80 -0.16 16.41
CA GLU A 200 -5.94 -0.01 17.57
C GLU A 200 -6.44 -0.99 18.65
N ASP A 201 -5.55 -1.81 19.20
CA ASP A 201 -5.89 -2.83 20.22
C ASP A 201 -7.10 -3.75 19.87
N LYS A 202 -7.28 -4.04 18.58
CA LYS A 202 -8.36 -4.85 17.98
C LYS A 202 -9.73 -4.16 17.90
N GLU A 203 -9.79 -2.86 18.18
CA GLU A 203 -10.98 -2.03 17.95
C GLU A 203 -10.80 -1.17 16.70
N ASP A 204 -11.88 -0.99 15.94
CA ASP A 204 -11.89 -0.10 14.78
C ASP A 204 -11.74 1.35 15.24
N LEU A 205 -10.70 2.04 14.74
CA LEU A 205 -10.46 3.46 15.04
C LEU A 205 -11.58 4.36 14.49
N PHE A 206 -12.20 3.94 13.38
CA PHE A 206 -13.28 4.66 12.72
C PHE A 206 -14.42 3.70 12.38
N PRO A 207 -15.28 3.37 13.35
CA PRO A 207 -16.42 2.50 13.12
C PRO A 207 -17.29 3.04 11.98
N SER A 208 -17.84 2.12 11.20
CA SER A 208 -18.70 2.43 10.06
C SER A 208 -18.08 3.32 8.97
N THR A 209 -16.75 3.30 8.87
CA THR A 209 -16.00 4.10 7.90
C THR A 209 -14.87 3.26 7.31
N PHE A 210 -14.63 3.43 6.00
CA PHE A 210 -13.44 2.91 5.35
C PHE A 210 -12.63 4.05 4.72
N LEU A 211 -11.31 3.96 4.86
CA LEU A 211 -10.40 4.79 4.07
C LEU A 211 -10.24 4.15 2.69
N VAL A 212 -10.55 4.90 1.65
CA VAL A 212 -10.33 4.48 0.26
C VAL A 212 -9.11 5.21 -0.27
N GLU A 213 -8.16 4.46 -0.81
CA GLU A 213 -6.94 4.98 -1.42
C GLU A 213 -6.92 4.58 -2.90
N ILE A 214 -6.85 5.56 -3.79
CA ILE A 214 -6.53 5.34 -5.21
C ILE A 214 -5.05 5.65 -5.38
N LYS A 215 -4.28 4.67 -5.86
CA LYS A 215 -2.84 4.76 -6.05
C LYS A 215 -2.44 4.39 -7.48
N CYS A 216 -1.59 5.22 -8.08
CA CYS A 216 -0.92 4.95 -9.34
C CYS A 216 0.59 5.00 -9.15
N PHE A 217 1.32 4.30 -10.02
CA PHE A 217 2.77 4.16 -9.91
C PHE A 217 3.47 4.47 -11.23
N GLY A 218 4.66 5.07 -11.15
CA GLY A 218 5.59 5.16 -12.26
C GLY A 218 6.16 6.56 -12.45
N ASN A 219 6.90 6.77 -13.53
CA ASN A 219 7.74 7.95 -13.71
C ASN A 219 7.37 8.76 -14.98
N LEU A 220 6.13 8.61 -15.47
CA LEU A 220 5.58 9.45 -16.54
C LEU A 220 5.24 10.87 -16.03
N GLU A 221 4.79 11.74 -16.92
CA GLU A 221 4.39 13.10 -16.58
C GLU A 221 3.28 13.13 -15.52
N LEU A 222 3.39 14.05 -14.55
CA LEU A 222 2.43 14.21 -13.43
C LEU A 222 0.98 14.29 -13.91
N GLU A 223 0.73 15.02 -15.01
CA GLU A 223 -0.62 15.25 -15.54
C GLU A 223 -1.29 13.95 -16.00
N PHE A 224 -0.52 12.98 -16.49
CA PHE A 224 -1.03 11.67 -16.86
C PHE A 224 -1.63 10.94 -15.65
N TYR A 225 -0.89 10.88 -14.53
CA TYR A 225 -1.35 10.22 -13.31
C TYR A 225 -2.47 10.99 -12.62
N LYS A 226 -2.41 12.31 -12.63
CA LYS A 226 -3.48 13.17 -12.12
C LYS A 226 -4.79 12.93 -12.87
N ASN A 227 -4.76 12.91 -14.19
CA ASN A 227 -5.93 12.60 -15.00
C ASN A 227 -6.47 11.18 -14.71
N ARG A 228 -5.57 10.19 -14.59
CA ARG A 228 -5.94 8.80 -14.25
C ARG A 228 -6.66 8.69 -12.91
N ILE A 229 -6.11 9.31 -11.87
CA ILE A 229 -6.69 9.33 -10.51
C ILE A 229 -8.02 10.08 -10.50
N ASN A 230 -8.11 11.19 -11.23
CA ASN A 230 -9.35 11.96 -11.33
C ASN A 230 -10.45 11.20 -12.10
N THR A 231 -10.12 10.50 -13.17
CA THR A 231 -11.08 9.61 -13.86
C THR A 231 -11.53 8.47 -12.96
N THR A 232 -10.61 7.85 -12.23
CA THR A 232 -10.94 6.75 -11.31
C THR A 232 -11.82 7.23 -10.15
N SER A 233 -11.48 8.35 -9.51
CA SER A 233 -12.30 8.93 -8.43
C SER A 233 -13.69 9.36 -8.91
N LYS A 234 -13.81 9.87 -10.15
CA LYS A 234 -15.10 10.16 -10.78
C LYS A 234 -15.96 8.92 -11.04
N LEU A 235 -15.40 7.71 -11.13
CA LEU A 235 -16.20 6.48 -11.20
C LEU A 235 -16.77 6.11 -9.82
N LEU A 236 -16.05 6.47 -8.75
CA LEU A 236 -16.38 6.11 -7.38
C LEU A 236 -17.14 7.18 -6.59
N TYR A 237 -17.38 8.37 -7.16
CA TYR A 237 -17.98 9.52 -6.46
C TYR A 237 -19.35 9.25 -5.83
N LYS A 238 -20.09 8.24 -6.31
CA LYS A 238 -21.37 7.82 -5.72
C LYS A 238 -21.20 7.14 -4.37
N PHE A 239 -20.03 6.57 -4.11
CA PHE A 239 -19.73 5.76 -2.92
C PHE A 239 -18.73 6.44 -1.98
N VAL A 240 -17.77 7.19 -2.55
CA VAL A 240 -16.59 7.69 -1.83
C VAL A 240 -16.52 9.21 -1.94
N LYS A 241 -16.33 9.86 -0.79
CA LYS A 241 -16.04 11.30 -0.71
C LYS A 241 -14.53 11.52 -0.71
N PHE A 242 -13.99 11.95 -1.85
CA PHE A 242 -12.58 12.33 -2.04
C PHE A 242 -12.31 13.80 -1.72
#